data_AF-A0A3M1GUH6-F1
#
_entry.id   AF-A0A3M1GUH6-F1
#
_cell.length_a   1.000
_cell.length_b   1.000
_cell.length_c   1.000
_cell.angle_alpha   90.00
_cell.angle_beta   90.00
_cell.angle_gamma   90.00
#
_symmetry.space_group_name_H-M   'P 1'
#
loop_
_entity.id
_entity.type
_entity.pdbx_description
1 polymer ?
#
loop_
_entity_poly.entity_id
_entity_poly.type
_entity_poly.pdbx_seq_one_letter_code
_entity_poly.pdbx_strand_id
1 'polypeptide(L)'
;MGAFRRHLVDAIAVNRDRKPRYGRRSRGRSRRFSDLLIGFEYGCLPFAWWLDRAARPWQRRGVPVLEDDLMPMDAIAPWDTPPVHRGVASPVAFDALSSSLRTYRRTIGERMRSGPDFAGLARASIALLDEIERTERTEGAHFAMTRHFVESIGLAAANAIRYRRATGGGTDPLCRRFIRVQALGLPSVLPFDRLAQPLHREGLGILVNDVPAIPARARWREIEAQGRS
;
A
#
# COMPACT_ATOMS: atom_id res chain seq x y z
N MET A 1 0.75 16.76 14.19
CA MET A 1 1.14 16.06 12.94
C MET A 1 -0.10 15.40 12.37
N GLY A 2 -0.31 15.36 11.04
CA GLY A 2 -1.48 14.65 10.47
C GLY A 2 -1.22 13.15 10.31
N ALA A 3 -2.25 12.39 9.94
CA ALA A 3 -2.23 10.93 9.93
C ALA A 3 -1.22 10.35 8.93
N PHE A 4 -1.18 10.88 7.70
CA PHE A 4 -0.30 10.35 6.67
C PHE A 4 1.16 10.64 6.98
N ARG A 5 1.46 11.85 7.47
CA ARG A 5 2.82 12.16 7.88
C ARG A 5 3.25 11.34 9.09
N ARG A 6 2.36 11.06 10.06
CA ARG A 6 2.66 10.15 11.17
C ARG A 6 3.05 8.77 10.65
N HIS A 7 2.20 8.17 9.84
CA HIS A 7 2.44 6.84 9.24
C HIS A 7 3.82 6.74 8.56
N LEU A 8 4.18 7.71 7.72
CA LEU A 8 5.50 7.71 7.06
C LEU A 8 6.68 7.92 8.02
N VAL A 9 6.53 8.78 9.03
CA VAL A 9 7.58 8.99 10.05
C VAL A 9 7.81 7.72 10.86
N ASP A 10 6.73 7.02 11.21
CA ASP A 10 6.80 5.76 11.96
C ASP A 10 7.43 4.66 11.09
N ALA A 11 7.10 4.59 9.80
CA ALA A 11 7.71 3.66 8.86
C ALA A 11 9.23 3.92 8.69
N ILE A 12 9.64 5.18 8.56
CA ILE A 12 11.06 5.57 8.52
C ILE A 12 11.77 5.14 9.81
N ALA A 13 11.14 5.34 10.96
CA ALA A 13 11.72 4.95 12.25
C ALA A 13 11.92 3.44 12.36
N VAL A 14 10.90 2.65 11.98
CA VAL A 14 10.96 1.18 11.91
C VAL A 14 12.09 0.74 10.98
N ASN A 15 12.14 1.27 9.75
CA ASN A 15 13.14 0.87 8.77
C ASN A 15 14.57 1.23 9.21
N ARG A 16 14.75 2.36 9.89
CA ARG A 16 16.04 2.74 10.48
C ARG A 16 16.48 1.80 11.60
N ASP A 17 15.56 1.40 12.47
CA ASP A 17 15.84 0.44 13.55
C ASP A 17 16.18 -0.96 12.99
N ARG A 18 15.45 -1.42 11.96
CA ARG A 18 15.62 -2.75 11.38
C ARG A 18 16.80 -2.87 10.41
N LYS A 19 17.19 -1.78 9.73
CA LYS A 19 18.34 -1.72 8.82
C LYS A 19 19.61 -2.39 9.38
N PRO A 20 20.13 -2.04 10.58
CA PRO A 20 21.33 -2.68 11.11
C PRO A 20 21.12 -4.17 11.41
N ARG A 21 19.90 -4.60 11.79
CA ARG A 21 19.57 -6.00 12.10
C ARG A 21 19.59 -6.86 10.85
N TYR A 22 18.88 -6.44 9.80
CA TYR A 22 18.96 -7.08 8.48
C TYR A 22 20.37 -7.02 7.90
N GLY A 23 21.06 -5.90 8.08
CA GLY A 23 22.43 -5.71 7.63
C GLY A 23 23.39 -6.72 8.24
N ARG A 24 23.28 -7.03 9.54
CA ARG A 24 24.09 -8.08 10.18
C ARG A 24 23.75 -9.45 9.61
N ARG A 25 22.46 -9.80 9.52
CA ARG A 25 22.00 -11.12 9.05
C ARG A 25 22.38 -11.41 7.60
N SER A 26 22.36 -10.40 6.72
CA SER A 26 22.68 -10.57 5.30
C SER A 26 24.14 -10.24 4.93
N ARG A 27 25.04 -10.05 5.91
CA ARG A 27 26.42 -9.58 5.69
C ARG A 27 26.50 -8.29 4.85
N GLY A 28 25.62 -7.34 5.16
CA GLY A 28 25.57 -6.00 4.58
C GLY A 28 24.70 -5.84 3.33
N ARG A 29 24.32 -6.93 2.65
CA ARG A 29 23.58 -6.86 1.36
C ARG A 29 22.23 -6.14 1.41
N SER A 30 21.50 -6.21 2.52
CA SER A 30 20.22 -5.52 2.71
C SER A 30 20.34 -4.01 2.94
N ARG A 31 21.53 -3.48 3.27
CA ARG A 31 21.69 -2.06 3.66
C ARG A 31 21.25 -1.09 2.56
N ARG A 32 21.67 -1.36 1.31
CA ARG A 32 21.30 -0.54 0.14
C ARG A 32 19.79 -0.58 -0.12
N PHE A 33 19.16 -1.74 0.08
CA PHE A 33 17.72 -1.88 -0.04
C PHE A 33 16.99 -1.03 1.02
N SER A 34 17.42 -1.12 2.29
CA SER A 34 16.83 -0.30 3.35
C SER A 34 17.02 1.20 3.10
N ASP A 35 18.18 1.62 2.59
CA ASP A 35 18.43 3.02 2.23
C ASP A 35 17.51 3.51 1.11
N LEU A 36 17.29 2.68 0.10
CA LEU A 36 16.34 2.97 -0.98
C LEU A 36 14.91 3.12 -0.44
N LEU A 37 14.47 2.20 0.45
CA LEU A 37 13.15 2.23 1.04
C LEU A 37 12.94 3.49 1.91
N ILE A 38 13.89 3.79 2.80
CA ILE A 38 13.87 5.00 3.63
C ILE A 38 13.86 6.27 2.76
N GLY A 39 14.68 6.29 1.69
CA GLY A 39 14.70 7.40 0.75
C GLY A 39 13.36 7.63 0.05
N PHE A 40 12.69 6.54 -0.36
CA PHE A 40 11.36 6.59 -0.94
C PHE A 40 10.33 7.17 0.05
N GLU A 41 10.34 6.74 1.31
CA GLU A 41 9.46 7.26 2.36
C GLU A 41 9.68 8.76 2.62
N TYR A 42 10.95 9.20 2.65
CA TYR A 42 11.30 10.61 2.74
C TYR A 42 10.73 11.42 1.56
N GLY A 43 10.81 10.87 0.35
CA GLY A 43 10.22 11.46 -0.86
C GLY A 43 8.70 11.62 -0.78
N CYS A 44 8.02 10.79 0.01
CA CYS A 44 6.57 10.87 0.22
C CYS A 44 6.15 11.93 1.26
N LEU A 45 7.03 12.38 2.15
CA LEU A 45 6.69 13.32 3.23
C LEU A 45 6.07 14.66 2.77
N PRO A 46 6.54 15.31 1.68
CA PRO A 46 5.92 16.54 1.20
C PRO A 46 4.46 16.34 0.77
N PHE A 47 4.16 15.23 0.08
CA PHE A 47 2.81 14.88 -0.31
C PHE A 47 1.93 14.58 0.89
N ALA A 48 2.46 13.86 1.88
CA ALA A 48 1.75 13.56 3.12
C ALA A 48 1.40 14.82 3.92
N TRP A 49 2.32 15.76 4.06
CA TRP A 49 2.05 17.05 4.70
C TRP A 49 0.92 17.81 3.99
N TRP A 50 0.96 17.84 2.66
CA TRP A 50 -0.02 18.55 1.84
C TRP A 50 -1.42 17.90 1.95
N LEU A 51 -1.49 16.57 1.86
CA LEU A 51 -2.73 15.79 2.02
C LEU A 51 -3.32 15.94 3.43
N ASP A 52 -2.48 15.83 4.47
CA ASP A 52 -2.89 16.03 5.85
C ASP A 52 -3.48 17.43 6.07
N ARG A 53 -2.87 18.46 5.48
CA ARG A 53 -3.40 19.84 5.57
C ARG A 53 -4.79 19.94 4.93
N ALA A 54 -4.99 19.28 3.78
CA ALA A 54 -6.26 19.27 3.07
C ALA A 54 -7.35 18.43 3.78
N ALA A 55 -6.97 17.43 4.58
CA ALA A 55 -7.89 16.59 5.35
C ALA A 55 -8.43 17.27 6.62
N ARG A 56 -7.65 18.15 7.26
CA ARG A 56 -7.99 18.79 8.55
C ARG A 56 -9.40 19.40 8.64
N PRO A 57 -9.91 20.15 7.63
CA PRO A 57 -11.25 20.72 7.73
C PRO A 57 -12.35 19.65 7.86
N TRP A 58 -12.16 18.49 7.22
CA TRP A 58 -13.10 17.37 7.28
C TRP A 58 -12.99 16.60 8.60
N GLN A 59 -11.75 16.35 9.05
CA GLN A 59 -11.47 15.70 10.34
C GLN A 59 -12.05 16.48 11.52
N ARG A 60 -11.94 17.82 11.51
CA ARG A 60 -12.57 18.69 12.52
C ARG A 60 -14.09 18.65 12.52
N ARG A 61 -14.71 18.18 11.44
CA ARG A 61 -16.16 17.97 11.30
C ARG A 61 -16.56 16.51 11.57
N GLY A 62 -15.64 15.70 12.13
CA GLY A 62 -15.90 14.30 12.47
C GLY A 62 -15.81 13.32 11.29
N VAL A 63 -15.28 13.73 10.13
CA VAL A 63 -15.07 12.84 8.98
C VAL A 63 -13.61 12.38 8.96
N PRO A 64 -13.29 11.12 9.28
CA PRO A 64 -11.91 10.63 9.47
C PRO A 64 -11.20 10.32 8.14
N VAL A 65 -11.32 11.23 7.16
CA VAL A 65 -10.66 11.08 5.86
C VAL A 65 -9.14 11.00 6.02
N LEU A 66 -8.49 10.06 5.33
CA LEU A 66 -7.09 9.64 5.49
C LEU A 66 -6.75 8.96 6.81
N GLU A 67 -7.47 9.22 7.91
CA GLU A 67 -7.23 8.59 9.20
C GLU A 67 -7.61 7.11 9.18
N ASP A 68 -8.81 6.75 8.68
CA ASP A 68 -9.21 5.35 8.56
C ASP A 68 -8.54 4.64 7.36
N ASP A 69 -7.76 5.35 6.55
CA ASP A 69 -7.13 4.81 5.33
C ASP A 69 -5.70 4.31 5.58
N LEU A 70 -5.14 4.52 6.77
CA LEU A 70 -3.74 4.25 7.11
C LEU A 70 -3.66 3.34 8.32
N MET A 71 -2.90 2.25 8.19
CA MET A 71 -2.70 1.31 9.28
C MET A 71 -1.55 1.76 10.19
N PRO A 72 -1.65 1.52 11.51
CA PRO A 72 -0.59 1.87 12.44
C PRO A 72 0.62 0.96 12.22
N MET A 73 1.83 1.53 12.36
CA MET A 73 3.09 0.82 12.12
C MET A 73 3.52 -0.06 13.29
N ASP A 74 2.83 -0.01 14.43
CA ASP A 74 3.05 -0.90 15.57
C ASP A 74 2.46 -2.30 15.38
N ALA A 75 1.55 -2.47 14.42
CA ALA A 75 0.90 -3.74 14.07
C ALA A 75 1.69 -4.61 13.08
N ILE A 76 2.99 -4.33 12.88
CA ILE A 76 3.87 -5.08 11.98
C ILE A 76 4.46 -6.32 12.67
N ALA A 77 4.78 -7.34 11.88
CA ALA A 77 5.43 -8.54 12.39
C ALA A 77 6.84 -8.24 12.97
N PRO A 78 7.33 -9.02 13.94
CA PRO A 78 8.73 -8.95 14.38
C PRO A 78 9.71 -9.00 13.20
N TRP A 79 10.83 -8.27 13.31
CA TRP A 79 11.77 -8.11 12.20
C TRP A 79 12.38 -9.44 11.73
N ASP A 80 12.51 -10.41 12.65
CA ASP A 80 13.13 -11.71 12.45
C ASP A 80 12.13 -12.83 12.10
N THR A 81 10.83 -12.51 12.00
CA THR A 81 9.82 -13.44 11.51
C THR A 81 10.23 -13.97 10.13
N PRO A 82 10.39 -15.29 9.94
CA PRO A 82 10.75 -15.82 8.64
C PRO A 82 9.63 -15.61 7.62
N PRO A 83 9.94 -15.19 6.38
CA PRO A 83 8.93 -15.05 5.35
C PRO A 83 8.35 -16.42 4.97
N VAL A 84 7.02 -16.45 4.77
CA VAL A 84 6.27 -17.66 4.35
C VAL A 84 6.77 -18.17 3.00
N HIS A 85 6.88 -17.26 2.03
CA HIS A 85 7.43 -17.51 0.71
C HIS A 85 8.92 -17.14 0.66
N ARG A 86 9.73 -18.03 0.08
CA ARG A 86 11.20 -17.88 -0.03
C ARG A 86 11.73 -18.07 -1.46
N GLY A 87 10.83 -18.26 -2.41
CA GLY A 87 11.14 -18.32 -3.83
C GLY A 87 11.52 -16.96 -4.39
N VAL A 88 12.00 -16.99 -5.63
CA VAL A 88 12.22 -15.81 -6.46
C VAL A 88 11.34 -16.00 -7.69
N ALA A 89 10.47 -15.03 -7.95
CA ALA A 89 9.53 -15.12 -9.04
C ALA A 89 10.25 -15.09 -10.40
N SER A 90 9.70 -15.83 -11.35
CA SER A 90 10.19 -15.88 -12.72
C SER A 90 10.04 -14.53 -13.43
N PRO A 91 10.85 -14.26 -14.47
CA PRO A 91 10.66 -13.07 -15.31
C PRO A 91 9.24 -12.97 -15.90
N VAL A 92 8.66 -14.12 -16.28
CA VAL A 92 7.28 -14.21 -16.79
C VAL A 92 6.26 -13.71 -15.78
N ALA A 93 6.39 -14.11 -14.51
CA ALA A 93 5.50 -13.63 -13.45
C ALA A 93 5.63 -12.11 -13.22
N PHE A 94 6.84 -11.57 -13.26
CA PHE A 94 7.04 -10.12 -13.18
C PHE A 94 6.43 -9.38 -14.37
N ASP A 95 6.56 -9.90 -15.59
CA ASP A 95 6.03 -9.27 -16.80
C ASP A 95 4.49 -9.30 -16.83
N ALA A 96 3.91 -10.40 -16.35
CA ALA A 96 2.47 -10.53 -16.15
C ALA A 96 1.95 -9.49 -15.15
N LEU A 97 2.51 -9.46 -13.94
CA LEU A 97 2.09 -8.48 -12.91
C LEU A 97 2.37 -7.03 -13.33
N SER A 98 3.46 -6.77 -14.05
CA SER A 98 3.76 -5.46 -14.62
C SER A 98 2.67 -5.02 -15.60
N SER A 99 2.18 -5.93 -16.43
CA SER A 99 1.06 -5.69 -17.34
C SER A 99 -0.25 -5.43 -16.57
N SER A 100 -0.55 -6.23 -15.56
CA SER A 100 -1.73 -6.05 -14.72
C SER A 100 -1.71 -4.74 -13.94
N LEU A 101 -0.55 -4.32 -13.42
CA LEU A 101 -0.37 -3.01 -12.78
C LEU A 101 -0.54 -1.84 -13.76
N ARG A 102 -0.07 -1.98 -15.00
CA ARG A 102 -0.31 -0.95 -16.05
C ARG A 102 -1.80 -0.82 -16.35
N THR A 103 -2.50 -1.93 -16.49
CA THR A 103 -3.96 -1.96 -16.69
C THR A 103 -4.67 -1.34 -15.49
N TYR A 104 -4.31 -1.73 -14.27
CA TYR A 104 -4.88 -1.19 -13.05
C TYR A 104 -4.64 0.32 -12.91
N ARG A 105 -3.45 0.83 -13.26
CA ARG A 105 -3.16 2.27 -13.27
C ARG A 105 -4.03 3.03 -14.26
N ARG A 106 -4.29 2.46 -15.44
CA ARG A 106 -5.26 3.02 -16.41
C ARG A 106 -6.65 3.04 -15.76
N THR A 107 -7.11 1.93 -15.20
CA THR A 107 -8.40 1.82 -14.49
C THR A 107 -8.55 2.90 -13.41
N ILE A 108 -7.52 3.17 -12.61
CA ILE A 108 -7.54 4.28 -11.62
C ILE A 108 -7.79 5.61 -12.32
N GLY A 109 -7.03 5.92 -13.38
CA GLY A 109 -7.20 7.16 -14.15
C GLY A 109 -8.61 7.32 -14.70
N GLU A 110 -9.17 6.25 -15.26
CA GLU A 110 -10.49 6.23 -15.87
C GLU A 110 -11.63 6.36 -14.86
N ARG A 111 -11.56 5.60 -13.75
CA ARG A 111 -12.59 5.63 -12.70
C ARG A 111 -12.53 6.89 -11.86
N MET A 112 -11.36 7.54 -11.77
CA MET A 112 -11.18 8.78 -11.03
C MET A 112 -11.36 10.02 -11.92
N ARG A 113 -12.05 9.94 -13.07
CA ARG A 113 -12.45 11.12 -13.89
C ARG A 113 -13.60 11.91 -13.22
N SER A 114 -14.38 12.69 -13.98
CA SER A 114 -15.52 13.46 -13.47
C SER A 114 -16.62 12.50 -12.99
N GLY A 115 -16.94 12.54 -11.69
CA GLY A 115 -17.78 11.55 -11.01
C GLY A 115 -17.00 10.29 -10.62
N PRO A 116 -16.23 10.30 -9.51
CA PRO A 116 -15.34 9.19 -9.22
C PRO A 116 -16.13 7.93 -8.85
N ASP A 117 -15.78 6.83 -9.52
CA ASP A 117 -16.31 5.49 -9.25
C ASP A 117 -15.41 4.76 -8.26
N PHE A 118 -15.60 5.08 -6.98
CA PHE A 118 -14.86 4.47 -5.88
C PHE A 118 -15.20 2.97 -5.71
N ALA A 119 -16.46 2.58 -5.95
CA ALA A 119 -16.89 1.19 -5.83
C ALA A 119 -16.23 0.30 -6.89
N GLY A 120 -16.21 0.75 -8.15
CA GLY A 120 -15.51 0.05 -9.21
C GLY A 120 -14.00 -0.02 -8.99
N LEU A 121 -13.39 1.01 -8.41
CA LEU A 121 -11.97 0.97 -8.07
C LEU A 121 -11.68 0.00 -6.91
N ALA A 122 -12.51 -0.01 -5.86
CA ALA A 122 -12.36 -0.98 -4.77
C ALA A 122 -12.43 -2.42 -5.32
N ARG A 123 -13.44 -2.74 -6.13
CA ARG A 123 -13.55 -4.06 -6.81
C ARG A 123 -12.34 -4.40 -7.68
N ALA A 124 -11.85 -3.45 -8.49
CA ALA A 124 -10.67 -3.67 -9.32
C ALA A 124 -9.42 -3.93 -8.47
N SER A 125 -9.32 -3.30 -7.30
CA SER A 125 -8.23 -3.54 -6.35
C SER A 125 -8.30 -4.95 -5.78
N ILE A 126 -9.50 -5.40 -5.36
CA ILE A 126 -9.70 -6.76 -4.86
C ILE A 126 -9.35 -7.82 -5.92
N ALA A 127 -9.79 -7.62 -7.16
CA ALA A 127 -9.46 -8.53 -8.26
C ALA A 127 -7.95 -8.62 -8.53
N LEU A 128 -7.23 -7.49 -8.47
CA LEU A 128 -5.77 -7.49 -8.61
C LEU A 128 -5.08 -8.15 -7.40
N LEU A 129 -5.61 -7.99 -6.17
CA LEU A 129 -5.10 -8.71 -5.01
C LEU A 129 -5.26 -10.23 -5.14
N ASP A 130 -6.37 -10.70 -5.72
CA ASP A 130 -6.57 -12.12 -6.04
C ASP A 130 -5.56 -12.64 -7.07
N GLU A 131 -5.16 -11.80 -8.02
CA GLU A 131 -4.10 -12.12 -8.97
C GLU A 131 -2.73 -12.19 -8.30
N ILE A 132 -2.36 -11.15 -7.52
CA ILE A 132 -1.10 -11.11 -6.78
C ILE A 132 -0.97 -12.34 -5.88
N GLU A 133 -2.00 -12.66 -5.09
CA GLU A 133 -1.99 -13.80 -4.16
C GLU A 133 -1.92 -15.16 -4.88
N ARG A 134 -2.50 -15.28 -6.08
CA ARG A 134 -2.31 -16.48 -6.91
C ARG A 134 -0.88 -16.57 -7.41
N THR A 135 -0.29 -15.47 -7.89
CA THR A 135 1.09 -15.44 -8.35
C THR A 135 2.08 -15.72 -7.21
N GLU A 136 1.87 -15.15 -6.02
CA GLU A 136 2.68 -15.43 -4.82
C GLU A 136 2.72 -16.92 -4.49
N ARG A 137 1.56 -17.58 -4.53
CA ARG A 137 1.44 -19.03 -4.29
C ARG A 137 2.12 -19.86 -5.37
N THR A 138 1.89 -19.54 -6.65
CA THR A 138 2.46 -20.28 -7.78
C THR A 138 3.98 -20.17 -7.83
N GLU A 139 4.52 -18.97 -7.64
CA GLU A 139 5.97 -18.73 -7.69
C GLU A 139 6.67 -19.05 -6.36
N GLY A 140 5.89 -19.25 -5.29
CA GLY A 140 6.40 -19.37 -3.93
C GLY A 140 7.22 -18.15 -3.50
N ALA A 141 6.90 -16.96 -4.02
CA ALA A 141 7.65 -15.70 -3.83
C ALA A 141 6.72 -14.58 -3.35
N HIS A 142 7.24 -13.59 -2.61
CA HIS A 142 6.43 -12.46 -2.13
C HIS A 142 6.42 -11.28 -3.11
N PHE A 143 5.27 -10.60 -3.18
CA PHE A 143 5.07 -9.32 -3.84
C PHE A 143 4.53 -8.28 -2.83
N ALA A 144 5.16 -8.23 -1.66
CA ALA A 144 4.68 -7.50 -0.49
C ALA A 144 4.47 -6.00 -0.72
N MET A 145 5.38 -5.30 -1.41
CA MET A 145 5.21 -3.87 -1.71
C MET A 145 4.09 -3.65 -2.72
N THR A 146 4.04 -4.48 -3.76
CA THR A 146 2.97 -4.43 -4.77
C THR A 146 1.60 -4.65 -4.12
N ARG A 147 1.49 -5.70 -3.29
CA ARG A 147 0.29 -6.01 -2.52
C ARG A 147 -0.09 -4.84 -1.62
N HIS A 148 0.84 -4.33 -0.81
CA HIS A 148 0.60 -3.23 0.13
C HIS A 148 0.03 -1.98 -0.55
N PHE A 149 0.58 -1.57 -1.70
CA PHE A 149 0.06 -0.43 -2.45
C PHE A 149 -1.35 -0.67 -3.00
N VAL A 150 -1.62 -1.87 -3.53
CA VAL A 150 -2.95 -2.20 -4.06
C VAL A 150 -3.98 -2.30 -2.94
N GLU A 151 -3.61 -2.87 -1.78
CA GLU A 151 -4.47 -2.90 -0.59
C GLU A 151 -4.77 -1.48 -0.10
N SER A 152 -3.75 -0.61 -0.01
CA SER A 152 -3.91 0.79 0.41
C SER A 152 -4.85 1.58 -0.51
N ILE A 153 -4.71 1.41 -1.84
CA ILE A 153 -5.63 2.04 -2.81
C ILE A 153 -7.05 1.47 -2.68
N GLY A 154 -7.17 0.14 -2.52
CA GLY A 154 -8.45 -0.53 -2.35
C GLY A 154 -9.19 -0.08 -1.09
N LEU A 155 -8.47 0.03 0.04
CA LEU A 155 -9.00 0.52 1.31
C LEU A 155 -9.47 1.97 1.17
N ALA A 156 -8.61 2.86 0.63
CA ALA A 156 -8.95 4.26 0.41
C ALA A 156 -10.18 4.43 -0.50
N ALA A 157 -10.31 3.61 -1.55
CA ALA A 157 -11.48 3.61 -2.42
C ALA A 157 -12.74 3.14 -1.68
N ALA A 158 -12.67 2.07 -0.88
CA ALA A 158 -13.81 1.60 -0.10
C ALA A 158 -14.26 2.64 0.94
N ASN A 159 -13.33 3.24 1.68
CA ASN A 159 -13.61 4.27 2.67
C ASN A 159 -14.15 5.57 2.03
N ALA A 160 -13.69 5.93 0.83
CA ALA A 160 -14.19 7.10 0.11
C ALA A 160 -15.70 7.05 -0.17
N ILE A 161 -16.28 5.85 -0.32
CA ILE A 161 -17.74 5.66 -0.43
C ILE A 161 -18.44 6.12 0.85
N ARG A 162 -17.88 5.75 2.00
CA ARG A 162 -18.38 6.13 3.33
C ARG A 162 -18.27 7.63 3.56
N TYR A 163 -17.11 8.23 3.24
CA TYR A 163 -16.91 9.68 3.36
C TYR A 163 -17.83 10.47 2.43
N ARG A 164 -18.03 9.99 1.19
CA ARG A 164 -18.98 10.58 0.25
C ARG A 164 -20.39 10.61 0.83
N ARG A 165 -20.88 9.47 1.37
CA ARG A 165 -22.21 9.40 2.00
C ARG A 165 -22.36 10.41 3.15
N ALA A 166 -21.33 10.53 4.00
CA ALA A 166 -21.33 11.45 5.13
C ALA A 166 -21.26 12.94 4.74
N THR A 167 -20.75 13.27 3.55
CA THR A 167 -20.46 14.66 3.16
C THR A 167 -21.19 15.14 1.91
N GLY A 168 -22.07 14.31 1.33
CA GLY A 168 -22.66 14.58 0.01
C GLY A 168 -21.61 14.73 -1.10
N GLY A 169 -20.46 14.06 -0.96
CA GLY A 169 -19.34 14.12 -1.93
C GLY A 169 -18.32 15.24 -1.71
N GLY A 170 -18.43 16.03 -0.63
CA GLY A 170 -17.47 17.08 -0.31
C GLY A 170 -16.01 16.61 -0.21
N THR A 171 -15.78 15.35 0.22
CA THR A 171 -14.44 14.75 0.31
C THR A 171 -13.89 14.18 -0.99
N ASP A 172 -14.71 14.04 -2.05
CA ASP A 172 -14.34 13.37 -3.30
C ASP A 172 -13.04 13.90 -3.92
N PRO A 173 -12.80 15.23 -4.01
CA PRO A 173 -11.56 15.76 -4.58
C PRO A 173 -10.32 15.34 -3.78
N LEU A 174 -10.43 15.25 -2.45
CA LEU A 174 -9.33 14.83 -1.58
C LEU A 174 -9.07 13.34 -1.74
N CYS A 175 -10.10 12.49 -1.67
CA CYS A 175 -9.97 11.03 -1.83
C CYS A 175 -9.36 10.67 -3.19
N ARG A 176 -9.85 11.28 -4.29
CA ARG A 176 -9.28 11.10 -5.63
C ARG A 176 -7.80 11.42 -5.68
N ARG A 177 -7.41 12.53 -5.05
CA ARG A 177 -6.02 12.95 -5.08
C ARG A 177 -5.13 12.06 -4.23
N PHE A 178 -5.59 11.62 -3.06
CA PHE A 178 -4.88 10.65 -2.25
C PHE A 178 -4.61 9.36 -3.03
N ILE A 179 -5.65 8.78 -3.64
CA ILE A 179 -5.55 7.60 -4.51
C ILE A 179 -4.56 7.83 -5.66
N ARG A 180 -4.63 8.99 -6.32
CA ARG A 180 -3.71 9.34 -7.42
C ARG A 180 -2.26 9.44 -6.95
N VAL A 181 -2.01 10.03 -5.77
CA VAL A 181 -0.65 10.11 -5.19
C VAL A 181 -0.10 8.70 -4.94
N GLN A 182 -0.91 7.79 -4.39
CA GLN A 182 -0.51 6.38 -4.26
C GLN A 182 -0.24 5.73 -5.63
N ALA A 183 -1.08 6.00 -6.62
CA ALA A 183 -0.93 5.48 -7.98
C ALA A 183 0.36 5.95 -8.68
N LEU A 184 0.92 7.10 -8.32
CA LEU A 184 2.22 7.55 -8.82
C LEU A 184 3.37 6.64 -8.36
N GLY A 185 3.22 5.95 -7.23
CA GLY A 185 4.21 4.99 -6.72
C GLY A 185 4.15 3.60 -7.36
N LEU A 186 3.03 3.23 -8.01
CA LEU A 186 2.85 1.89 -8.62
C LEU A 186 3.94 1.46 -9.62
N PRO A 187 4.59 2.34 -10.42
CA PRO A 187 5.71 1.91 -11.26
C PRO A 187 6.93 1.40 -10.47
N SER A 188 7.07 1.82 -9.21
CA SER A 188 8.23 1.54 -8.37
C SER A 188 8.08 0.30 -7.49
N VAL A 189 6.86 -0.22 -7.28
CA VAL A 189 6.60 -1.30 -6.30
C VAL A 189 7.20 -2.65 -6.70
N LEU A 190 7.05 -3.07 -7.96
CA LEU A 190 7.62 -4.34 -8.45
C LEU A 190 9.16 -4.39 -8.38
N PRO A 191 9.88 -3.31 -8.73
CA PRO A 191 11.32 -3.25 -8.48
C PRO A 191 11.70 -3.50 -7.01
N PHE A 192 10.96 -2.98 -6.04
CA PHE A 192 11.22 -3.27 -4.62
C PHE A 192 11.04 -4.75 -4.32
N ASP A 193 9.93 -5.36 -4.77
CA ASP A 193 9.69 -6.79 -4.56
C ASP A 193 10.81 -7.65 -5.18
N ARG A 194 11.22 -7.34 -6.42
CA ARG A 194 12.32 -8.02 -7.10
C ARG A 194 13.64 -7.94 -6.34
N LEU A 195 13.96 -6.78 -5.77
CA LEU A 195 15.17 -6.59 -4.98
C LEU A 195 15.11 -7.30 -3.61
N ALA A 196 13.91 -7.47 -3.05
CA ALA A 196 13.72 -8.11 -1.75
C ALA A 196 13.73 -9.65 -1.83
N GLN A 197 13.21 -10.24 -2.91
CA GLN A 197 13.08 -11.70 -3.04
C GLN A 197 14.39 -12.50 -2.84
N PRO A 198 15.57 -12.08 -3.35
CA PRO A 198 16.83 -12.75 -3.04
C PRO A 198 17.16 -12.79 -1.54
N LEU A 199 16.75 -11.78 -0.77
CA LEU A 199 16.91 -11.74 0.69
C LEU A 199 15.86 -12.62 1.39
N HIS A 200 14.64 -12.69 0.84
CA HIS A 200 13.58 -13.60 1.34
C HIS A 200 14.00 -15.07 1.25
N ARG A 201 14.69 -15.45 0.17
CA ARG A 201 15.27 -16.78 -0.02
C ARG A 201 16.23 -17.20 1.10
N GLU A 202 16.86 -16.24 1.74
CA GLU A 202 17.77 -16.44 2.88
C GLU A 202 17.06 -16.36 4.23
N GLY A 203 15.73 -16.25 4.21
CA GLY A 203 14.88 -16.17 5.38
C GLY A 203 14.85 -14.78 6.04
N LEU A 204 15.27 -13.71 5.36
CA LEU A 204 15.07 -12.35 5.84
C LEU A 204 13.67 -11.88 5.43
N GLY A 205 12.81 -11.53 6.39
CA GLY A 205 11.48 -10.97 6.11
C GLY A 205 11.48 -9.47 5.82
N ILE A 206 12.56 -8.93 5.26
CA ILE A 206 12.62 -7.51 4.89
C ILE A 206 11.47 -7.16 3.94
N LEU A 207 10.89 -5.97 4.09
CA LEU A 207 9.66 -5.54 3.42
C LEU A 207 8.40 -6.29 3.88
N VAL A 208 8.39 -7.62 3.90
CA VAL A 208 7.23 -8.45 4.32
C VAL A 208 6.84 -8.18 5.77
N ASN A 209 7.83 -8.05 6.66
CA ASN A 209 7.60 -7.77 8.08
C ASN A 209 7.54 -6.28 8.38
N ASP A 210 7.86 -5.41 7.41
CA ASP A 210 8.06 -3.97 7.60
C ASP A 210 6.83 -3.16 7.16
N VAL A 211 5.84 -3.81 6.54
CA VAL A 211 4.57 -3.19 6.15
C VAL A 211 3.41 -3.78 6.96
N PRO A 212 2.46 -2.95 7.44
CA PRO A 212 1.30 -3.45 8.17
C PRO A 212 0.31 -4.12 7.20
N ALA A 213 -0.42 -5.10 7.71
CA ALA A 213 -1.54 -5.70 6.98
C ALA A 213 -2.66 -4.67 6.77
N ILE A 214 -3.16 -4.55 5.54
CA ILE A 214 -4.23 -3.60 5.20
C ILE A 214 -5.53 -4.39 4.90
N PRO A 215 -6.62 -4.18 5.67
CA PRO A 215 -7.84 -4.99 5.57
C PRO A 215 -8.77 -4.57 4.41
N ALA A 216 -8.24 -4.32 3.20
CA ALA A 216 -8.99 -3.81 2.06
C ALA A 216 -10.19 -4.70 1.68
N ARG A 217 -10.01 -6.03 1.70
CA ARG A 217 -11.09 -7.01 1.42
C ARG A 217 -12.21 -6.95 2.45
N ALA A 218 -11.85 -6.89 3.73
CA ALA A 218 -12.84 -6.84 4.81
C ALA A 218 -13.66 -5.54 4.71
N ARG A 219 -12.99 -4.40 4.51
CA ARG A 219 -13.66 -3.11 4.33
C ARG A 219 -14.58 -3.10 3.12
N TRP A 220 -14.16 -3.68 1.99
CA TRP A 220 -15.01 -3.76 0.81
C TRP A 220 -16.29 -4.57 1.07
N ARG A 221 -16.19 -5.73 1.74
CA ARG A 221 -17.35 -6.55 2.12
C ARG A 221 -18.33 -5.80 3.02
N GLU A 222 -17.83 -5.04 3.99
CA GLU A 222 -18.66 -4.20 4.86
C GLU A 222 -19.46 -3.16 4.04
N ILE A 223 -18.81 -2.48 3.10
CA ILE A 223 -19.46 -1.49 2.23
C ILE A 223 -20.49 -2.13 1.30
N GLU A 224 -20.19 -3.30 0.74
CA GLU A 224 -21.16 -4.04 -0.09
C GLU A 224 -22.39 -4.47 0.69
N ALA A 225 -22.22 -4.95 1.94
CA ALA A 225 -23.33 -5.33 2.79
C ALA A 225 -24.27 -4.14 3.08
N GLN A 226 -23.71 -2.97 3.37
CA GLN A 226 -24.45 -1.72 3.60
C GLN A 226 -25.14 -1.15 2.35
N GLY A 227 -24.75 -1.58 1.15
CA GLY A 227 -25.38 -1.14 -0.10
C GLY A 227 -26.55 -2.02 -0.54
N ARG A 228 -26.80 -3.14 0.15
CA ARG A 228 -27.90 -4.08 -0.13
C ARG A 228 -29.06 -3.96 0.85
N SER A 229 -28.89 -3.17 1.92
CA SER A 229 -29.91 -2.78 2.90
C SER A 229 -30.57 -1.48 2.51
#